data_AF-A0A9W9G2N3-F1
#
_entry.id   AF-A0A9W9G2N3-F1
#
_cell.length_a   1.000
_cell.length_b   1.000
_cell.length_c   1.000
_cell.angle_alpha   90.00
_cell.angle_beta   90.00
_cell.angle_gamma   90.00
#
_symmetry.space_group_name_H-M   'P 1'
#
loop_
_entity.id
_entity.type
_entity.pdbx_description
1 polymer ?
#
loop_
_entity_poly.entity_id
_entity_poly.type
_entity_poly.pdbx_seq_one_letter_code
_entity_poly.pdbx_strand_id
1 'polypeptide(L)'
;MENRPLGDMSLLNKLFRLERAPELPSNFRESIVEAHLFRGPLGSHNALHTFQTLCKDDPHTIVAEAISGAFKDPALRESIETNWVLSCDFDRASSQEEILDESAPHDLASWTISNCLECFKFLVEHGAVRTSSFCRTGESFFLLAMKSEKREAMDIVVSTIDYKEVFQPFWMSEPAGDRKTILQASTYNEPVFRACWSRVRSHPYAPQYTLGPQEIGHICRFVDVKLADDLLQHGVDIAKPHPENLHPGWLEIVCQSDASAMLDWFLRRGYAPPGWYLTYAAEHNCVHAIQWILLHTDDYHDWVRASFVSAKHENERSVEMLEAILQSSVSKWKPDRRLAEDLAITIVDSMCDESEFLHKNVQYISPGGAGPTLREMLCLRENIAIRKLETLRDVPGGVSVVGLKIKTSAAGLHGVTKALEKLEP
;
A
#
# COMPACT_ATOMS: atom_id res chain seq x y z
N MET A 1 13.70 37.19 14.26
CA MET A 1 15.04 37.53 13.72
C MET A 1 16.03 36.67 14.47
N GLU A 2 16.29 35.47 13.96
CA GLU A 2 17.10 34.49 14.67
C GLU A 2 18.28 34.05 13.81
N ASN A 3 19.41 33.97 14.49
CA ASN A 3 20.77 33.90 13.98
C ASN A 3 20.97 32.70 13.05
N ARG A 4 21.21 32.98 11.76
CA ARG A 4 21.88 32.03 10.86
C ARG A 4 23.32 31.87 11.35
N PRO A 5 23.82 30.66 11.61
CA PRO A 5 25.24 30.48 11.86
C PRO A 5 25.96 30.71 10.53
N LEU A 6 26.63 31.85 10.41
CA LEU A 6 27.63 32.16 9.37
C LEU A 6 28.81 31.19 9.55
N GLY A 7 28.61 29.94 9.12
CA GLY A 7 29.63 28.89 9.13
C GLY A 7 30.69 29.16 8.07
N ASP A 8 31.72 29.93 8.43
CA ASP A 8 33.00 30.10 7.73
C ASP A 8 32.88 30.14 6.19
N MET A 9 32.34 31.27 5.72
CA MET A 9 32.30 31.70 4.32
C MET A 9 33.69 32.02 3.75
N SER A 10 34.81 31.84 4.46
CA SER A 10 36.11 32.34 3.98
C SER A 10 36.69 31.56 2.79
N LEU A 11 36.39 30.25 2.68
CA LEU A 11 36.80 29.37 1.57
C LEU A 11 35.78 29.36 0.42
N LEU A 12 34.48 29.45 0.71
CA LEU A 12 33.46 29.76 -0.30
C LEU A 12 33.68 31.16 -0.90
N ASN A 13 34.07 32.15 -0.09
CA ASN A 13 34.53 33.45 -0.58
C ASN A 13 35.84 33.35 -1.38
N LYS A 14 36.68 32.34 -1.16
CA LYS A 14 37.81 32.04 -2.06
C LYS A 14 37.30 31.50 -3.40
N LEU A 15 36.34 30.57 -3.42
CA LEU A 15 35.64 30.14 -4.64
C LEU A 15 34.97 31.32 -5.39
N PHE A 16 34.26 32.21 -4.68
CA PHE A 16 33.67 33.43 -5.25
C PHE A 16 34.71 34.46 -5.73
N ARG A 17 35.82 34.65 -5.01
CA ARG A 17 36.93 35.51 -5.46
C ARG A 17 37.64 34.96 -6.70
N LEU A 18 37.39 33.69 -7.06
CA LEU A 18 37.99 33.00 -8.21
C LEU A 18 37.11 33.03 -9.48
N GLU A 19 35.94 33.69 -9.47
CA GLU A 19 35.20 34.06 -10.70
C GLU A 19 36.05 34.85 -11.71
N ARG A 20 37.21 35.37 -11.27
CA ARG A 20 38.16 36.14 -12.08
C ARG A 20 39.41 35.37 -12.51
N ALA A 21 39.54 34.07 -12.22
CA ALA A 21 40.72 33.27 -12.54
C ALA A 21 40.38 32.19 -13.59
N PRO A 22 40.88 32.28 -14.84
CA PRO A 22 40.39 31.43 -15.94
C PRO A 22 40.73 29.94 -15.84
N GLU A 23 41.64 29.49 -14.97
CA GLU A 23 42.17 28.12 -15.02
C GLU A 23 42.52 27.62 -13.62
N LEU A 24 41.50 27.24 -12.84
CA LEU A 24 41.74 26.42 -11.65
C LEU A 24 41.72 24.94 -12.05
N PRO A 25 42.76 24.18 -11.71
CA PRO A 25 42.76 22.72 -11.83
C PRO A 25 41.52 22.11 -11.15
N SER A 26 40.88 21.13 -11.79
CA SER A 26 39.64 20.49 -11.31
C SER A 26 39.80 19.90 -9.89
N ASN A 27 40.95 19.28 -9.63
CA ASN A 27 41.33 18.70 -8.35
C ASN A 27 41.30 19.69 -7.16
N PHE A 28 41.55 20.99 -7.39
CA PHE A 28 41.48 22.00 -6.34
C PHE A 28 40.03 22.35 -5.97
N ARG A 29 39.10 22.28 -6.93
CA ARG A 29 37.67 22.54 -6.72
C ARG A 29 37.01 21.40 -5.95
N GLU A 30 37.32 20.16 -6.34
CA GLU A 30 36.90 18.94 -5.64
C GLU A 30 37.34 18.95 -4.16
N SER A 31 38.60 19.30 -3.89
CA SER A 31 39.16 19.38 -2.53
C SER A 31 38.41 20.35 -1.60
N ILE A 32 37.88 21.47 -2.13
CA ILE A 32 37.13 22.44 -1.32
C ILE A 32 35.73 21.90 -1.00
N VAL A 33 35.04 21.32 -1.99
CA VAL A 33 33.72 20.71 -1.78
C VAL A 33 33.83 19.60 -0.74
N GLU A 34 34.82 18.72 -0.88
CA GLU A 34 35.11 17.63 0.04
C GLU A 34 35.39 18.14 1.46
N ALA A 35 36.31 19.10 1.62
CA ALA A 35 36.66 19.66 2.92
C ALA A 35 35.47 20.30 3.65
N HIS A 36 34.52 20.88 2.92
CA HIS A 36 33.31 21.47 3.49
C HIS A 36 32.25 20.42 3.81
N LEU A 37 32.06 19.44 2.92
CA LEU A 37 31.10 18.36 3.10
C LEU A 37 31.47 17.52 4.34
N PHE A 38 32.76 17.21 4.53
CA PHE A 38 33.28 16.40 5.64
C PHE A 38 33.77 17.23 6.84
N ARG A 39 33.27 18.47 7.02
CA ARG A 39 33.57 19.26 8.24
C ARG A 39 33.15 18.56 9.55
N GLY A 40 32.21 17.63 9.47
CA GLY A 40 31.82 16.75 10.57
C GLY A 40 31.91 15.28 10.16
N PRO A 41 32.00 14.36 11.14
CA PRO A 41 32.21 12.93 10.87
C PRO A 41 31.05 12.28 10.07
N LEU A 42 29.84 12.83 10.16
CA LEU A 42 28.66 12.34 9.44
C LEU A 42 28.31 13.20 8.23
N GLY A 43 29.15 14.18 7.88
CA GLY A 43 28.86 15.20 6.88
C GLY A 43 28.21 16.47 7.45
N SER A 44 28.21 17.55 6.66
CA SER A 44 27.64 18.85 7.02
C SER A 44 26.40 19.20 6.20
N HIS A 45 25.22 19.11 6.81
CA HIS A 45 23.96 19.54 6.20
C HIS A 45 24.01 21.01 5.75
N ASN A 46 24.57 21.91 6.56
CA ASN A 46 24.68 23.33 6.21
C ASN A 46 25.56 23.55 4.96
N ALA A 47 26.65 22.78 4.82
CA ALA A 47 27.48 22.86 3.62
C ALA A 47 26.71 22.38 2.39
N LEU A 48 26.07 21.21 2.47
CA LEU A 48 25.26 20.65 1.39
C LEU A 48 24.13 21.58 0.96
N HIS A 49 23.41 22.14 1.91
CA HIS A 49 22.33 23.08 1.64
C HIS A 49 22.83 24.39 0.99
N THR A 50 24.02 24.85 1.39
CA THR A 50 24.68 26.01 0.76
C THR A 50 25.05 25.71 -0.69
N PHE A 51 25.67 24.56 -0.96
CA PHE A 51 26.01 24.13 -2.32
C PHE A 51 24.77 24.02 -3.21
N GLN A 52 23.71 23.40 -2.69
CA GLN A 52 22.45 23.31 -3.41
C GLN A 52 21.88 24.69 -3.76
N THR A 53 21.85 25.61 -2.78
CA THR A 53 21.32 26.97 -2.97
C THR A 53 22.12 27.72 -4.03
N LEU A 54 23.46 27.61 -4.01
CA LEU A 54 24.33 28.22 -5.02
C LEU A 54 24.06 27.69 -6.43
N CYS A 55 23.89 26.37 -6.58
CA CYS A 55 23.57 25.76 -7.86
C CYS A 55 22.15 26.11 -8.36
N LYS A 56 21.20 26.38 -7.46
CA LYS A 56 19.83 26.76 -7.81
C LYS A 56 19.69 28.24 -8.18
N ASP A 57 20.32 29.12 -7.40
CA ASP A 57 20.17 30.56 -7.55
C ASP A 57 20.91 31.10 -8.79
N ASP A 58 22.04 30.47 -9.17
CA ASP A 58 22.80 30.86 -10.35
C ASP A 58 23.52 29.67 -11.04
N PRO A 59 22.78 28.83 -11.79
CA PRO A 59 23.27 27.55 -12.32
C PRO A 59 24.36 27.68 -13.40
N HIS A 60 24.53 28.88 -13.99
CA HIS A 60 25.49 29.12 -15.07
C HIS A 60 26.78 29.78 -14.59
N THR A 61 26.97 29.91 -13.28
CA THR A 61 28.24 30.38 -12.71
C THR A 61 29.31 29.30 -12.76
N ILE A 62 30.57 29.72 -12.91
CA ILE A 62 31.75 28.86 -12.76
C ILE A 62 31.72 28.13 -11.40
N VAL A 63 31.15 28.77 -10.37
CA VAL A 63 31.01 28.19 -9.03
C VAL A 63 29.98 27.05 -9.03
N ALA A 64 28.79 27.26 -9.60
CA ALA A 64 27.76 26.22 -9.70
C ALA A 64 28.24 25.04 -10.57
N GLU A 65 28.94 25.31 -11.67
CA GLU A 65 29.55 24.28 -12.52
C GLU A 65 30.64 23.49 -11.78
N ALA A 66 31.48 24.17 -10.99
CA ALA A 66 32.51 23.53 -10.18
C ALA A 66 31.92 22.62 -9.10
N ILE A 67 30.89 23.09 -8.38
CA ILE A 67 30.18 22.30 -7.38
C ILE A 67 29.53 21.08 -8.05
N SER A 68 28.78 21.30 -9.13
CA SER A 68 28.11 20.23 -9.86
C SER A 68 29.09 19.20 -10.42
N GLY A 69 30.25 19.67 -10.91
CA GLY A 69 31.35 18.83 -11.38
C GLY A 69 31.93 17.97 -10.27
N ALA A 70 32.21 18.55 -9.10
CA ALA A 70 32.73 17.81 -7.95
C ALA A 70 31.74 16.73 -7.46
N PHE A 71 30.44 17.04 -7.37
CA PHE A 71 29.42 16.04 -6.97
C PHE A 71 29.22 14.93 -8.01
N LYS A 72 29.57 15.17 -9.28
CA LYS A 72 29.59 14.15 -10.34
C LYS A 72 30.90 13.35 -10.40
N ASP A 73 31.92 13.76 -9.64
CA ASP A 73 33.22 13.10 -9.64
C ASP A 73 33.14 11.75 -8.90
N PRO A 74 33.55 10.64 -9.55
CA PRO A 74 33.63 9.33 -8.90
C PRO A 74 34.48 9.30 -7.62
N ALA A 75 35.53 10.13 -7.54
CA ALA A 75 36.41 10.20 -6.37
C ALA A 75 35.67 10.76 -5.14
N LEU A 76 34.86 11.81 -5.31
CA LEU A 76 34.05 12.33 -4.21
C LEU A 76 33.01 11.31 -3.77
N ARG A 77 32.39 10.59 -4.71
CA ARG A 77 31.48 9.49 -4.37
C ARG A 77 32.18 8.40 -3.56
N GLU A 78 33.39 7.99 -3.93
CA GLU A 78 34.17 7.00 -3.17
C GLU A 78 34.52 7.52 -1.76
N SER A 79 34.87 8.79 -1.61
CA SER A 79 35.05 9.44 -0.31
C SER A 79 33.75 9.43 0.51
N ILE A 80 32.61 9.72 -0.11
CA ILE A 80 31.28 9.66 0.54
C ILE A 80 31.00 8.24 1.02
N GLU A 81 31.11 7.24 0.14
CA GLU A 81 30.84 5.84 0.45
C GLU A 81 31.74 5.34 1.59
N THR A 82 33.01 5.74 1.60
CA THR A 82 33.97 5.35 2.64
C THR A 82 33.71 6.05 3.98
N ASN A 83 33.56 7.37 3.99
CA ASN A 83 33.42 8.13 5.23
C ASN A 83 32.04 7.96 5.88
N TRP A 84 30.99 7.77 5.08
CA TRP A 84 29.63 7.54 5.56
C TRP A 84 29.29 6.05 5.72
N VAL A 85 30.24 5.15 5.41
CA VAL A 85 30.08 3.70 5.49
C VAL A 85 28.86 3.25 4.69
N LEU A 86 28.76 3.74 3.45
CA LEU A 86 27.70 3.35 2.52
C LEU A 86 28.18 2.22 1.62
N SER A 87 27.32 1.23 1.40
CA SER A 87 27.56 0.17 0.42
C SER A 87 26.30 -0.06 -0.40
N CYS A 88 26.42 -0.18 -1.72
CA CYS A 88 25.33 -0.58 -2.63
C CYS A 88 25.35 -2.08 -2.96
N ASP A 89 26.29 -2.82 -2.38
CA ASP A 89 26.41 -4.26 -2.54
C ASP A 89 26.01 -4.91 -1.23
N PHE A 90 24.92 -5.67 -1.27
CA PHE A 90 24.38 -6.37 -0.11
C PHE A 90 25.37 -7.36 0.49
N ASP A 91 26.07 -8.15 -0.33
CA ASP A 91 27.01 -9.16 0.17
C ASP A 91 28.18 -8.48 0.86
N ARG A 92 28.72 -7.42 0.24
CA ARG A 92 29.76 -6.60 0.86
C ARG A 92 29.29 -5.96 2.16
N ALA A 93 28.08 -5.40 2.19
CA ALA A 93 27.55 -4.74 3.37
C ALA A 93 27.28 -5.74 4.51
N SER A 94 26.72 -6.91 4.20
CA SER A 94 26.50 -8.00 5.15
C SER A 94 27.80 -8.59 5.69
N SER A 95 28.87 -8.65 4.89
CA SER A 95 30.19 -9.11 5.36
C SER A 95 30.82 -8.16 6.39
N GLN A 96 30.28 -6.95 6.51
CA GLN A 96 30.61 -5.95 7.50
C GLN A 96 29.61 -5.94 8.69
N GLU A 97 28.85 -7.03 8.89
CA GLU A 97 27.85 -7.17 9.97
C GLU A 97 28.41 -6.82 11.37
N GLU A 98 29.70 -7.09 11.64
CA GLU A 98 30.37 -6.71 12.90
C GLU A 98 30.47 -5.18 13.13
N ILE A 99 30.26 -4.37 12.08
CA ILE A 99 30.29 -2.90 12.09
C ILE A 99 28.88 -2.31 12.15
N LEU A 100 27.85 -3.12 11.91
CA LEU A 100 26.46 -2.70 12.01
C LEU A 100 26.15 -2.35 13.46
N ASP A 101 25.67 -1.13 13.64
CA ASP A 101 25.27 -0.61 14.94
C ASP A 101 23.93 0.08 14.72
N GLU A 102 22.86 -0.57 15.16
CA GLU A 102 21.49 -0.02 15.08
C GLU A 102 21.34 1.28 15.87
N SER A 103 22.25 1.57 16.81
CA SER A 103 22.32 2.83 17.54
C SER A 103 23.23 3.87 16.89
N ALA A 104 23.90 3.54 15.78
CA ALA A 104 24.75 4.47 15.08
C ALA A 104 23.93 5.65 14.54
N PRO A 105 24.44 6.88 14.65
CA PRO A 105 23.80 8.02 14.04
C PRO A 105 23.83 7.89 12.51
N HIS A 106 22.73 8.26 11.86
CA HIS A 106 22.68 8.31 10.40
C HIS A 106 23.72 9.26 9.83
N ASP A 107 24.36 8.84 8.74
CA ASP A 107 25.14 9.72 7.88
C ASP A 107 24.27 10.80 7.24
N LEU A 108 24.89 11.79 6.62
CA LEU A 108 24.17 12.92 6.02
C LEU A 108 23.17 12.47 4.96
N ALA A 109 23.50 11.52 4.09
CA ALA A 109 22.57 11.08 3.04
C ALA A 109 21.34 10.39 3.66
N SER A 110 21.56 9.41 4.54
CA SER A 110 20.49 8.73 5.28
C SER A 110 19.61 9.70 6.07
N TRP A 111 20.22 10.65 6.76
CA TRP A 111 19.50 11.67 7.54
C TRP A 111 18.65 12.58 6.64
N THR A 112 19.17 12.98 5.47
CA THR A 112 18.46 13.89 4.55
C THR A 112 17.18 13.31 3.96
N ILE A 113 17.08 11.97 3.79
CA ILE A 113 15.86 11.30 3.32
C ILE A 113 14.65 11.70 4.17
N SER A 114 14.81 11.66 5.49
CA SER A 114 13.74 12.00 6.43
C SER A 114 13.69 13.48 6.79
N ASN A 115 14.80 14.22 6.73
CA ASN A 115 14.88 15.56 7.33
C ASN A 115 15.05 16.72 6.33
N CYS A 116 15.62 16.50 5.15
CA CYS A 116 15.80 17.54 4.15
C CYS A 116 15.84 16.94 2.73
N LEU A 117 14.65 16.74 2.16
CA LEU A 117 14.51 16.03 0.89
C LEU A 117 15.19 16.73 -0.29
N GLU A 118 15.25 18.05 -0.25
CA GLU A 118 15.95 18.88 -1.21
C GLU A 118 17.45 18.57 -1.28
N CYS A 119 18.09 18.38 -0.12
CA CYS A 119 19.49 17.99 -0.04
C CYS A 119 19.69 16.54 -0.52
N PHE A 120 18.78 15.62 -0.18
CA PHE A 120 18.82 14.24 -0.68
C PHE A 120 18.71 14.20 -2.21
N LYS A 121 17.73 14.90 -2.76
CA LYS A 121 17.52 15.05 -4.21
C LYS A 121 18.77 15.57 -4.90
N PHE A 122 19.41 16.60 -4.34
CA PHE A 122 20.66 17.15 -4.89
C PHE A 122 21.79 16.11 -4.94
N LEU A 123 21.97 15.30 -3.88
CA LEU A 123 22.97 14.22 -3.87
C LEU A 123 22.68 13.16 -4.95
N VAL A 124 21.41 12.78 -5.11
CA VAL A 124 20.98 11.78 -6.09
C VAL A 124 21.12 12.29 -7.53
N GLU A 125 20.66 13.52 -7.82
CA GLU A 125 20.71 14.14 -9.15
C GLU A 125 22.15 14.28 -9.69
N HIS A 126 23.11 14.45 -8.80
CA HIS A 126 24.53 14.52 -9.16
C HIS A 126 25.24 13.16 -9.13
N GLY A 127 24.56 12.08 -8.73
CA GLY A 127 25.15 10.75 -8.65
C GLY A 127 26.18 10.59 -7.52
N ALA A 128 26.16 11.48 -6.53
CA ALA A 128 27.06 11.47 -5.37
C ALA A 128 26.73 10.34 -4.38
N VAL A 129 25.51 9.82 -4.44
CA VAL A 129 25.05 8.63 -3.71
C VAL A 129 24.25 7.72 -4.63
N ARG A 130 24.22 6.42 -4.32
CA ARG A 130 23.32 5.46 -4.97
C ARG A 130 22.09 5.24 -4.10
N THR A 131 20.92 5.14 -4.72
CA THR A 131 19.64 5.00 -3.99
C THR A 131 19.35 3.56 -3.54
N SER A 132 20.21 2.62 -3.90
CA SER A 132 20.30 1.26 -3.36
C SER A 132 21.20 1.16 -2.13
N SER A 133 21.92 2.21 -1.77
CA SER A 133 22.91 2.16 -0.70
C SER A 133 22.28 1.80 0.65
N PHE A 134 23.00 0.99 1.40
CA PHE A 134 22.80 0.74 2.80
C PHE A 134 23.71 1.63 3.63
N CYS A 135 23.19 2.12 4.74
CA CYS A 135 23.97 2.84 5.73
C CYS A 135 24.38 1.94 6.89
N ARG A 136 25.14 2.51 7.83
CA ARG A 136 25.73 1.80 8.97
C ARG A 136 24.72 1.12 9.90
N THR A 137 23.45 1.54 9.88
CA THR A 137 22.38 0.88 10.65
C THR A 137 21.87 -0.41 9.98
N GLY A 138 22.32 -0.71 8.75
CA GLY A 138 21.86 -1.87 7.97
C GLY A 138 20.59 -1.59 7.16
N GLU A 139 20.11 -0.35 7.16
CA GLU A 139 18.93 0.08 6.41
C GLU A 139 19.32 0.59 5.02
N SER A 140 18.61 0.13 3.98
CA SER A 140 18.75 0.73 2.65
C SER A 140 18.05 2.08 2.57
N PHE A 141 18.45 2.91 1.61
CA PHE A 141 17.74 4.16 1.31
C PHE A 141 16.28 3.90 0.89
N PHE A 142 15.98 2.74 0.29
CA PHE A 142 14.62 2.30 0.05
C PHE A 142 13.82 2.14 1.36
N LEU A 143 14.39 1.45 2.36
CA LEU A 143 13.76 1.30 3.67
C LEU A 143 13.58 2.63 4.39
N LEU A 144 14.60 3.49 4.37
CA LEU A 144 14.53 4.82 4.96
C LEU A 144 13.45 5.68 4.30
N ALA A 145 13.34 5.62 2.98
CA ALA A 145 12.28 6.31 2.25
C ALA A 145 10.89 5.78 2.61
N MET A 146 10.72 4.46 2.76
CA MET A 146 9.47 3.85 3.26
C MET A 146 9.11 4.38 4.65
N LYS A 147 10.07 4.36 5.58
CA LYS A 147 9.87 4.79 6.99
C LYS A 147 9.64 6.28 7.15
N SER A 148 10.11 7.10 6.19
CA SER A 148 9.96 8.56 6.25
C SER A 148 8.51 9.05 6.07
N GLU A 149 7.61 8.19 5.56
CA GLU A 149 6.24 8.53 5.14
C GLU A 149 6.15 9.66 4.10
N LYS A 150 7.29 10.06 3.49
CA LYS A 150 7.36 11.07 2.44
C LYS A 150 7.31 10.42 1.08
N ARG A 151 6.18 10.53 0.39
CA ARG A 151 5.98 9.99 -0.96
C ARG A 151 7.09 10.38 -1.94
N GLU A 152 7.49 11.65 -1.94
CA GLU A 152 8.52 12.18 -2.83
C GLU A 152 9.90 11.53 -2.59
N ALA A 153 10.23 11.15 -1.34
CA ALA A 153 11.46 10.42 -1.05
C ALA A 153 11.47 9.03 -1.70
N MET A 154 10.35 8.34 -1.63
CA MET A 154 10.17 7.05 -2.31
C MET A 154 10.27 7.22 -3.83
N ASP A 155 9.61 8.23 -4.41
CA ASP A 155 9.65 8.51 -5.84
C ASP A 155 11.08 8.77 -6.33
N ILE A 156 11.90 9.54 -5.59
CA ILE A 156 13.31 9.78 -5.92
C ILE A 156 14.09 8.46 -5.90
N VAL A 157 13.91 7.62 -4.88
CA VAL A 157 14.62 6.33 -4.77
C VAL A 157 14.28 5.41 -5.94
N VAL A 158 13.00 5.11 -6.17
CA VAL A 158 12.59 4.15 -7.21
C VAL A 158 12.80 4.67 -8.63
N SER A 159 12.83 5.99 -8.81
CA SER A 159 13.13 6.60 -10.11
C SER A 159 14.62 6.67 -10.42
N THR A 160 15.51 6.27 -9.52
CA THR A 160 16.97 6.34 -9.76
C THR A 160 17.70 5.05 -9.48
N ILE A 161 17.06 4.08 -8.82
CA ILE A 161 17.62 2.75 -8.58
C ILE A 161 17.92 2.02 -9.91
N ASP A 162 19.08 1.37 -9.97
CA ASP A 162 19.47 0.54 -11.11
C ASP A 162 18.65 -0.76 -11.13
N TYR A 163 18.41 -1.31 -12.33
CA TYR A 163 17.61 -2.51 -12.48
C TYR A 163 18.16 -3.71 -11.71
N LYS A 164 19.50 -3.84 -11.55
CA LYS A 164 20.10 -4.95 -10.80
C LYS A 164 19.84 -4.84 -9.31
N GLU A 165 19.79 -3.61 -8.82
CA GLU A 165 19.66 -3.30 -7.39
C GLU A 165 18.24 -3.54 -6.89
N VAL A 166 17.24 -3.47 -7.77
CA VAL A 166 15.84 -3.81 -7.47
C VAL A 166 15.68 -5.27 -6.97
N PHE A 167 16.65 -6.14 -7.28
CA PHE A 167 16.67 -7.54 -6.84
C PHE A 167 17.47 -7.77 -5.55
N GLN A 168 18.10 -6.74 -4.98
CA GLN A 168 18.78 -6.88 -3.70
C GLN A 168 17.78 -6.84 -2.54
N PRO A 169 18.09 -7.50 -1.40
CA PRO A 169 17.37 -7.29 -0.15
C PRO A 169 17.33 -5.80 0.20
N PHE A 170 16.29 -5.32 0.88
CA PHE A 170 16.24 -3.91 1.30
C PHE A 170 16.60 -3.68 2.77
N TRP A 171 16.80 -4.76 3.54
CA TRP A 171 17.11 -4.70 4.97
C TRP A 171 18.11 -5.78 5.37
N MET A 172 19.21 -5.39 6.04
CA MET A 172 20.24 -6.36 6.46
C MET A 172 19.84 -7.18 7.68
N SER A 173 19.13 -6.59 8.64
CA SER A 173 18.76 -7.28 9.89
C SER A 173 17.67 -8.34 9.70
N GLU A 174 17.09 -8.48 8.50
CA GLU A 174 16.08 -9.49 8.23
C GLU A 174 16.72 -10.90 8.16
N PRO A 175 16.16 -11.91 8.85
CA PRO A 175 16.67 -13.28 8.81
C PRO A 175 16.74 -13.81 7.38
N ALA A 176 17.77 -14.60 7.05
CA ALA A 176 18.02 -15.06 5.68
C ALA A 176 16.82 -15.77 5.00
N GLY A 177 15.97 -16.45 5.78
CA GLY A 177 14.76 -17.11 5.27
C GLY A 177 13.60 -16.18 4.94
N ASP A 178 13.61 -14.96 5.47
CA ASP A 178 12.53 -13.97 5.34
C ASP A 178 12.94 -12.75 4.50
N ARG A 179 14.21 -12.69 4.07
CA ARG A 179 14.78 -11.55 3.33
C ARG A 179 13.99 -11.26 2.06
N LYS A 180 13.34 -10.11 2.04
CA LYS A 180 12.61 -9.60 0.87
C LYS A 180 13.47 -8.66 0.04
N THR A 181 13.39 -8.83 -1.27
CA THR A 181 13.98 -7.90 -2.24
C THR A 181 13.19 -6.60 -2.34
N ILE A 182 13.81 -5.53 -2.87
CA ILE A 182 13.13 -4.27 -3.17
C ILE A 182 11.92 -4.52 -4.09
N LEU A 183 12.04 -5.37 -5.10
CA LEU A 183 10.92 -5.75 -5.98
C LEU A 183 9.76 -6.37 -5.20
N GLN A 184 10.03 -7.37 -4.34
CA GLN A 184 8.99 -8.03 -3.55
C GLN A 184 8.32 -7.05 -2.58
N ALA A 185 9.11 -6.20 -1.91
CA ALA A 185 8.61 -5.15 -1.02
C ALA A 185 7.78 -4.09 -1.75
N SER A 186 8.10 -3.80 -3.02
CA SER A 186 7.34 -2.81 -3.80
C SER A 186 5.89 -3.25 -4.06
N THR A 187 5.59 -4.56 -4.02
CA THR A 187 4.26 -5.11 -4.32
C THR A 187 3.17 -4.65 -3.37
N TYR A 188 3.52 -4.15 -2.18
CA TYR A 188 2.57 -3.57 -1.24
C TYR A 188 2.02 -2.19 -1.67
N ASN A 189 2.64 -1.54 -2.66
CA ASN A 189 2.28 -0.19 -3.09
C ASN A 189 2.35 -0.06 -4.62
N GLU A 190 1.20 0.17 -5.26
CA GLU A 190 1.08 0.22 -6.72
C GLU A 190 2.08 1.19 -7.41
N PRO A 191 2.16 2.49 -7.06
CA PRO A 191 3.13 3.40 -7.64
C PRO A 191 4.59 2.90 -7.57
N VAL A 192 4.98 2.37 -6.41
CA VAL A 192 6.34 1.86 -6.16
C VAL A 192 6.58 0.61 -7.01
N PHE A 193 5.64 -0.32 -7.02
CA PHE A 193 5.72 -1.52 -7.85
C PHE A 193 5.84 -1.19 -9.33
N ARG A 194 5.00 -0.28 -9.86
CA ARG A 194 5.05 0.12 -11.27
C ARG A 194 6.39 0.77 -11.63
N ALA A 195 6.97 1.58 -10.73
CA ALA A 195 8.29 2.17 -10.93
C ALA A 195 9.37 1.09 -11.00
N CYS A 196 9.44 0.18 -10.01
CA CYS A 196 10.37 -0.94 -10.00
C CYS A 196 10.19 -1.85 -11.22
N TRP A 197 8.95 -2.23 -11.54
CA TRP A 197 8.59 -3.07 -12.69
C TRP A 197 9.05 -2.46 -14.01
N SER A 198 8.87 -1.13 -14.18
CA SER A 198 9.31 -0.43 -15.40
C SER A 198 10.82 -0.52 -15.65
N ARG A 199 11.62 -0.71 -14.59
CA ARG A 199 13.08 -0.89 -14.66
C ARG A 199 13.47 -2.30 -15.07
N VAL A 200 12.75 -3.29 -14.55
CA VAL A 200 13.15 -4.69 -14.68
C VAL A 200 12.50 -5.40 -15.87
N ARG A 201 11.33 -4.97 -16.34
CA ARG A 201 10.56 -5.69 -17.37
C ARG A 201 11.34 -5.97 -18.65
N SER A 202 12.19 -5.04 -19.10
CA SER A 202 13.00 -5.22 -20.32
C SER A 202 14.15 -6.22 -20.17
N HIS A 203 14.37 -6.76 -18.96
CA HIS A 203 15.52 -7.62 -18.67
C HIS A 203 15.16 -9.10 -18.83
N PRO A 204 15.96 -9.91 -19.55
CA PRO A 204 15.63 -11.30 -19.88
C PRO A 204 15.52 -12.25 -18.67
N TYR A 205 16.03 -11.83 -17.52
CA TYR A 205 15.98 -12.58 -16.26
C TYR A 205 14.86 -12.13 -15.31
N ALA A 206 14.07 -11.10 -15.66
CA ALA A 206 12.95 -10.64 -14.84
C ALA A 206 12.00 -11.76 -14.35
N PRO A 207 11.61 -12.76 -15.18
CA PRO A 207 10.77 -13.87 -14.71
C PRO A 207 11.46 -14.86 -13.75
N GLN A 208 12.79 -14.84 -13.64
CA GLN A 208 13.53 -15.75 -12.75
C GLN A 208 13.60 -15.24 -11.31
N TYR A 209 13.34 -13.94 -11.10
CA TYR A 209 13.22 -13.35 -9.77
C TYR A 209 11.76 -13.50 -9.32
N THR A 210 11.52 -14.62 -8.63
CA THR A 210 10.19 -15.12 -8.28
C THR A 210 9.42 -14.17 -7.37
N LEU A 211 8.43 -13.49 -7.95
CA LEU A 211 7.27 -13.02 -7.20
C LEU A 211 6.53 -14.27 -6.70
N GLY A 212 6.45 -14.42 -5.37
CA GLY A 212 5.78 -15.54 -4.73
C GLY A 212 4.26 -15.36 -4.69
N PRO A 213 3.54 -16.33 -4.11
CA PRO A 213 2.09 -16.27 -3.99
C PRO A 213 1.61 -15.03 -3.21
N GLN A 214 2.38 -14.59 -2.21
CA GLN A 214 2.08 -13.39 -1.43
C GLN A 214 2.19 -12.13 -2.28
N GLU A 215 3.29 -11.97 -3.01
CA GLU A 215 3.51 -10.84 -3.90
C GLU A 215 2.47 -10.76 -5.01
N ILE A 216 2.11 -11.91 -5.60
CA ILE A 216 1.05 -11.98 -6.61
C ILE A 216 -0.29 -11.56 -6.01
N GLY A 217 -0.60 -11.98 -4.78
CA GLY A 217 -1.76 -11.51 -4.05
C GLY A 217 -1.78 -9.99 -3.89
N HIS A 218 -0.66 -9.38 -3.46
CA HIS A 218 -0.59 -7.93 -3.33
C HIS A 218 -0.76 -7.19 -4.66
N ILE A 219 -0.12 -7.68 -5.74
CA ILE A 219 -0.29 -7.11 -7.09
C ILE A 219 -1.76 -7.18 -7.52
N CYS A 220 -2.43 -8.29 -7.24
CA CYS A 220 -3.83 -8.50 -7.57
C CYS A 220 -4.80 -7.56 -6.83
N ARG A 221 -4.34 -6.72 -5.89
CA ARG A 221 -5.16 -5.66 -5.28
C ARG A 221 -5.29 -4.40 -6.12
N PHE A 222 -4.42 -4.21 -7.11
CA PHE A 222 -4.38 -2.98 -7.92
C PHE A 222 -4.13 -3.21 -9.40
N VAL A 223 -3.86 -4.45 -9.81
CA VAL A 223 -3.55 -4.77 -11.21
C VAL A 223 -4.73 -4.44 -12.11
N ASP A 224 -4.43 -3.82 -13.26
CA ASP A 224 -5.35 -3.64 -14.37
C ASP A 224 -4.96 -4.57 -15.54
N VAL A 225 -5.83 -4.68 -16.54
CA VAL A 225 -5.60 -5.55 -17.71
C VAL A 225 -4.28 -5.25 -18.41
N LYS A 226 -3.88 -3.97 -18.50
CA LYS A 226 -2.66 -3.56 -19.19
C LYS A 226 -1.42 -4.03 -18.43
N LEU A 227 -1.40 -3.90 -17.11
CA LEU A 227 -0.31 -4.40 -16.27
C LEU A 227 -0.29 -5.92 -16.23
N ALA A 228 -1.45 -6.58 -16.20
CA ALA A 228 -1.54 -8.04 -16.25
C ALA A 228 -0.97 -8.59 -17.57
N ASP A 229 -1.29 -7.97 -18.71
CA ASP A 229 -0.73 -8.34 -20.01
C ASP A 229 0.79 -8.06 -20.08
N ASP A 230 1.26 -6.94 -19.52
CA ASP A 230 2.70 -6.62 -19.45
C ASP A 230 3.46 -7.63 -18.57
N LEU A 231 2.92 -7.99 -17.41
CA LEU A 231 3.49 -9.02 -16.53
C LEU A 231 3.57 -10.38 -17.24
N LEU A 232 2.47 -10.78 -17.90
CA LEU A 232 2.40 -12.05 -18.61
C LEU A 232 3.37 -12.12 -19.79
N GLN A 233 3.49 -11.02 -20.56
CA GLN A 233 4.45 -10.93 -21.67
C GLN A 233 5.89 -11.19 -21.20
N HIS A 234 6.19 -10.85 -19.94
CA HIS A 234 7.49 -11.05 -19.31
C HIS A 234 7.53 -12.28 -18.39
N GLY A 235 6.59 -13.21 -18.54
CA GLY A 235 6.60 -14.53 -17.89
C GLY A 235 6.00 -14.60 -16.49
N VAL A 236 5.36 -13.53 -16.01
CA VAL A 236 4.68 -13.49 -14.71
C VAL A 236 3.18 -13.67 -14.93
N ASP A 237 2.69 -14.91 -14.77
CA ASP A 237 1.26 -15.20 -14.82
C ASP A 237 0.62 -15.11 -13.43
N ILE A 238 -0.04 -13.98 -13.17
CA ILE A 238 -0.72 -13.70 -11.89
C ILE A 238 -1.99 -14.52 -11.66
N ALA A 239 -2.52 -15.18 -12.69
CA ALA A 239 -3.72 -16.02 -12.57
C ALA A 239 -3.38 -17.49 -12.34
N LYS A 240 -2.10 -17.87 -12.49
CA LYS A 240 -1.64 -19.23 -12.27
C LYS A 240 -1.82 -19.64 -10.80
N PRO A 241 -2.46 -20.79 -10.51
CA PRO A 241 -2.56 -21.32 -9.16
C PRO A 241 -1.19 -21.64 -8.54
N HIS A 242 -1.04 -21.38 -7.25
CA HIS A 242 0.14 -21.77 -6.48
C HIS A 242 -0.19 -22.92 -5.50
N PRO A 243 0.78 -23.80 -5.18
CA PRO A 243 0.54 -24.88 -4.21
C PRO A 243 0.11 -24.40 -2.83
N GLU A 244 0.65 -23.26 -2.39
CA GLU A 244 0.34 -22.64 -1.08
C GLU A 244 -0.96 -21.84 -1.11
N ASN A 245 -1.38 -21.39 -2.28
CA ASN A 245 -2.62 -20.65 -2.48
C ASN A 245 -3.12 -20.88 -3.91
N LEU A 246 -4.20 -21.65 -4.05
CA LEU A 246 -4.70 -22.04 -5.38
C LEU A 246 -5.38 -20.88 -6.12
N HIS A 247 -5.79 -19.81 -5.41
CA HIS A 247 -6.61 -18.74 -6.00
C HIS A 247 -6.27 -17.31 -5.49
N PRO A 248 -5.00 -16.92 -5.26
CA PRO A 248 -4.67 -15.61 -4.68
C PRO A 248 -5.23 -14.46 -5.50
N GLY A 249 -5.10 -14.52 -6.83
CA GLY A 249 -5.57 -13.45 -7.70
C GLY A 249 -7.07 -13.26 -7.67
N TRP A 250 -7.87 -14.34 -7.66
CA TRP A 250 -9.33 -14.24 -7.62
C TRP A 250 -9.83 -13.56 -6.36
N LEU A 251 -9.27 -13.94 -5.21
CA LEU A 251 -9.69 -13.43 -3.89
C LEU A 251 -9.28 -11.97 -3.69
N GLU A 252 -8.19 -11.52 -4.31
CA GLU A 252 -7.72 -10.14 -4.19
C GLU A 252 -8.41 -9.22 -5.21
N ILE A 253 -8.63 -9.69 -6.45
CA ILE A 253 -9.31 -8.91 -7.51
C ILE A 253 -10.76 -8.61 -7.14
N VAL A 254 -11.47 -9.56 -6.50
CA VAL A 254 -12.90 -9.41 -6.18
C VAL A 254 -13.20 -8.15 -5.36
N CYS A 255 -12.22 -7.71 -4.56
CA CYS A 255 -12.35 -6.58 -3.67
C CYS A 255 -11.88 -5.25 -4.28
N GLN A 256 -11.43 -5.25 -5.55
CA GLN A 256 -11.16 -4.03 -6.30
C GLN A 256 -12.46 -3.28 -6.65
N SER A 257 -12.36 -1.95 -6.79
CA SER A 257 -13.50 -1.12 -7.23
C SER A 257 -13.89 -1.34 -8.70
N ASP A 258 -12.94 -1.77 -9.55
CA ASP A 258 -13.15 -2.07 -10.97
C ASP A 258 -12.73 -3.51 -11.30
N ALA A 259 -13.24 -4.47 -10.53
CA ALA A 259 -12.85 -5.87 -10.63
C ALA A 259 -13.22 -6.52 -11.98
N SER A 260 -14.33 -6.11 -12.61
CA SER A 260 -14.96 -6.82 -13.73
C SER A 260 -14.01 -7.08 -14.90
N ALA A 261 -13.20 -6.08 -15.29
CA ALA A 261 -12.27 -6.23 -16.40
C ALA A 261 -11.18 -7.27 -16.12
N MET A 262 -10.70 -7.33 -14.88
CA MET A 262 -9.69 -8.31 -14.46
C MET A 262 -10.29 -9.70 -14.25
N LEU A 263 -11.52 -9.81 -13.75
CA LEU A 263 -12.22 -11.09 -13.63
C LEU A 263 -12.49 -11.71 -15.02
N ASP A 264 -12.89 -10.89 -15.99
CA ASP A 264 -12.99 -11.27 -17.40
C ASP A 264 -11.64 -11.74 -17.97
N TRP A 265 -10.55 -11.06 -17.62
CA TRP A 265 -9.20 -11.40 -18.07
C TRP A 265 -8.79 -12.79 -17.58
N PHE A 266 -9.10 -13.13 -16.32
CA PHE A 266 -8.86 -14.46 -15.75
C PHE A 266 -9.68 -15.52 -16.48
N LEU A 267 -10.99 -15.27 -16.65
CA LEU A 267 -11.91 -16.20 -17.28
C LEU A 267 -11.54 -16.52 -18.74
N ARG A 268 -11.20 -15.50 -19.54
CA ARG A 268 -10.81 -15.67 -20.96
C ARG A 268 -9.54 -16.50 -21.14
N ARG A 269 -8.72 -16.62 -20.09
CA ARG A 269 -7.51 -17.44 -20.07
C ARG A 269 -7.74 -18.86 -19.55
N GLY A 270 -8.99 -19.23 -19.28
CA GLY A 270 -9.36 -20.58 -18.85
C GLY A 270 -9.22 -20.81 -17.34
N TYR A 271 -8.99 -19.76 -16.56
CA TYR A 271 -9.02 -19.84 -15.11
C TYR A 271 -10.47 -19.75 -14.65
N ALA A 272 -10.93 -20.73 -13.88
CA ALA A 272 -12.27 -20.72 -13.29
C ALA A 272 -12.27 -20.00 -11.94
N PRO A 273 -13.36 -19.29 -11.58
CA PRO A 273 -13.55 -18.79 -10.23
C PRO A 273 -13.44 -19.92 -9.19
N PRO A 274 -12.94 -19.64 -7.98
CA PRO A 274 -12.90 -20.63 -6.90
C PRO A 274 -14.31 -21.06 -6.48
N GLY A 275 -14.41 -22.21 -5.81
CA GLY A 275 -15.64 -22.57 -5.11
C GLY A 275 -15.92 -21.61 -3.95
N TRP A 276 -17.20 -21.40 -3.61
CA TRP A 276 -17.63 -20.48 -2.55
C TRP A 276 -17.26 -19.01 -2.78
N TYR A 277 -17.08 -18.61 -4.04
CA TYR A 277 -16.59 -17.28 -4.38
C TYR A 277 -17.58 -16.16 -4.01
N LEU A 278 -18.88 -16.41 -4.14
CA LEU A 278 -19.91 -15.44 -3.76
C LEU A 278 -19.97 -15.31 -2.23
N THR A 279 -19.84 -16.42 -1.50
CA THR A 279 -19.72 -16.42 -0.03
C THR A 279 -18.51 -15.61 0.40
N TYR A 280 -17.35 -15.81 -0.22
CA TYR A 280 -16.15 -15.03 0.09
C TYR A 280 -16.38 -13.53 -0.13
N ALA A 281 -16.96 -13.15 -1.27
CA ALA A 281 -17.31 -11.75 -1.55
C ALA A 281 -18.26 -11.16 -0.50
N ALA A 282 -19.23 -11.95 -0.01
CA ALA A 282 -20.14 -11.54 1.06
C ALA A 282 -19.42 -11.38 2.41
N GLU A 283 -18.55 -12.32 2.80
CA GLU A 283 -17.79 -12.26 4.07
C GLU A 283 -16.89 -11.01 4.12
N HIS A 284 -16.28 -10.66 2.98
CA HIS A 284 -15.39 -9.50 2.85
C HIS A 284 -16.07 -8.22 2.35
N ASN A 285 -17.39 -8.24 2.12
CA ASN A 285 -18.18 -7.09 1.63
C ASN A 285 -17.65 -6.49 0.31
N CYS A 286 -17.23 -7.36 -0.61
CA CYS A 286 -16.67 -7.00 -1.91
C CYS A 286 -17.81 -6.82 -2.95
N VAL A 287 -18.64 -5.79 -2.72
CA VAL A 287 -19.90 -5.54 -3.46
C VAL A 287 -19.66 -5.22 -4.94
N HIS A 288 -18.55 -4.57 -5.28
CA HIS A 288 -18.29 -4.10 -6.64
C HIS A 288 -18.23 -5.23 -7.68
N ALA A 289 -17.85 -6.44 -7.27
CA ALA A 289 -17.78 -7.60 -8.16
C ALA A 289 -19.09 -8.42 -8.19
N ILE A 290 -20.09 -8.13 -7.35
CA ILE A 290 -21.21 -9.07 -7.13
C ILE A 290 -21.98 -9.39 -8.42
N GLN A 291 -22.29 -8.37 -9.22
CA GLN A 291 -23.02 -8.57 -10.48
C GLN A 291 -22.23 -9.46 -11.44
N TRP A 292 -20.92 -9.29 -11.49
CA TRP A 292 -20.05 -10.17 -12.27
C TRP A 292 -20.11 -11.60 -11.74
N ILE A 293 -19.98 -11.81 -10.43
CA ILE A 293 -20.01 -13.15 -9.83
C ILE A 293 -21.34 -13.85 -10.09
N LEU A 294 -22.47 -13.15 -9.91
CA LEU A 294 -23.81 -13.69 -10.12
C LEU A 294 -24.04 -14.10 -11.59
N LEU A 295 -23.42 -13.42 -12.55
CA LEU A 295 -23.51 -13.76 -13.97
C LEU A 295 -22.64 -14.96 -14.37
N HIS A 296 -21.57 -15.25 -13.63
CA HIS A 296 -20.54 -16.23 -14.01
C HIS A 296 -20.47 -17.44 -13.06
N THR A 297 -21.26 -17.47 -11.99
CA THR A 297 -21.35 -18.59 -11.04
C THR A 297 -22.81 -19.01 -10.89
N ASP A 298 -23.06 -20.30 -10.71
CA ASP A 298 -24.42 -20.84 -10.59
C ASP A 298 -24.56 -21.93 -9.51
N ASP A 299 -23.64 -21.94 -8.53
CA ASP A 299 -23.71 -22.85 -7.38
C ASP A 299 -24.77 -22.38 -6.37
N TYR A 300 -25.90 -23.10 -6.36
CA TYR A 300 -27.00 -22.86 -5.43
C TYR A 300 -26.56 -22.81 -3.96
N HIS A 301 -25.65 -23.69 -3.53
CA HIS A 301 -25.23 -23.74 -2.12
C HIS A 301 -24.42 -22.51 -1.73
N ASP A 302 -23.57 -22.03 -2.64
CA ASP A 302 -22.80 -20.80 -2.46
C ASP A 302 -23.75 -19.59 -2.33
N TRP A 303 -24.77 -19.50 -3.18
CA TRP A 303 -25.74 -18.40 -3.16
C TRP A 303 -26.58 -18.37 -1.89
N VAL A 304 -27.08 -19.52 -1.44
CA VAL A 304 -27.78 -19.63 -0.15
C VAL A 304 -26.86 -19.14 0.97
N ARG A 305 -25.63 -19.67 1.05
CA ARG A 305 -24.69 -19.30 2.11
C ARG A 305 -24.34 -17.81 2.08
N ALA A 306 -24.03 -17.26 0.91
CA ALA A 306 -23.73 -15.86 0.74
C ALA A 306 -24.91 -14.96 1.15
N SER A 307 -26.16 -15.37 0.89
CA SER A 307 -27.34 -14.64 1.36
C SER A 307 -27.43 -14.59 2.89
N PHE A 308 -27.14 -15.70 3.58
CA PHE A 308 -27.09 -15.72 5.05
C PHE A 308 -25.94 -14.88 5.62
N VAL A 309 -24.76 -14.94 5.00
CA VAL A 309 -23.62 -14.09 5.38
C VAL A 309 -24.02 -12.62 5.23
N SER A 310 -24.55 -12.24 4.07
CA SER A 310 -24.99 -10.86 3.79
C SER A 310 -26.08 -10.42 4.76
N ALA A 311 -27.04 -11.28 5.08
CA ALA A 311 -28.10 -11.03 6.05
C ALA A 311 -27.55 -10.76 7.46
N LYS A 312 -26.54 -11.50 7.90
CA LYS A 312 -25.92 -11.38 9.21
C LYS A 312 -25.02 -10.15 9.37
N HIS A 313 -24.23 -9.78 8.36
CA HIS A 313 -23.28 -8.67 8.49
C HIS A 313 -23.95 -7.32 8.76
N GLU A 314 -23.41 -6.47 9.62
CA GLU A 314 -24.17 -5.29 10.07
C GLU A 314 -23.79 -3.99 9.37
N ASN A 315 -23.32 -4.06 8.13
CA ASN A 315 -22.81 -2.90 7.39
C ASN A 315 -23.67 -2.59 6.15
N GLU A 316 -23.57 -1.36 5.64
CA GLU A 316 -24.31 -0.89 4.47
C GLU A 316 -24.05 -1.73 3.21
N ARG A 317 -22.79 -2.12 2.99
CA ARG A 317 -22.39 -2.95 1.85
C ARG A 317 -23.07 -4.32 1.84
N SER A 318 -23.38 -4.88 3.01
CA SER A 318 -24.10 -6.14 3.13
C SER A 318 -25.57 -6.05 2.72
N VAL A 319 -26.16 -4.85 2.78
CA VAL A 319 -27.51 -4.58 2.23
C VAL A 319 -27.46 -4.70 0.71
N GLU A 320 -26.53 -3.98 0.08
CA GLU A 320 -26.34 -4.01 -1.38
C GLU A 320 -26.02 -5.42 -1.88
N MET A 321 -25.20 -6.16 -1.13
CA MET A 321 -24.87 -7.56 -1.42
C MET A 321 -26.12 -8.45 -1.37
N LEU A 322 -26.90 -8.36 -0.27
CA LEU A 322 -28.12 -9.15 -0.10
C LEU A 322 -29.16 -8.84 -1.19
N GLU A 323 -29.33 -7.55 -1.50
CA GLU A 323 -30.23 -7.06 -2.54
C GLU A 323 -29.87 -7.63 -3.92
N ALA A 324 -28.61 -7.52 -4.31
CA ALA A 324 -28.16 -8.05 -5.59
C ALA A 324 -28.31 -9.58 -5.68
N ILE A 325 -28.06 -10.34 -4.60
CA ILE A 325 -28.28 -11.79 -4.58
C ILE A 325 -29.77 -12.11 -4.77
N LEU A 326 -30.65 -11.49 -3.97
CA LEU A 326 -32.09 -11.83 -3.96
C LEU A 326 -32.82 -11.40 -5.23
N GLN A 327 -32.42 -10.27 -5.83
CA GLN A 327 -33.02 -9.75 -7.06
C GLN A 327 -32.44 -10.36 -8.34
N SER A 328 -31.43 -11.25 -8.22
CA SER A 328 -30.79 -11.86 -9.36
C SER A 328 -31.78 -12.68 -10.21
N SER A 329 -31.74 -12.47 -11.53
CA SER A 329 -32.65 -13.11 -12.50
C SER A 329 -32.13 -14.44 -13.06
N VAL A 330 -31.07 -15.00 -12.47
CA VAL A 330 -30.43 -16.22 -12.96
C VAL A 330 -31.40 -17.41 -12.83
N SER A 331 -31.61 -18.11 -13.93
CA SER A 331 -32.65 -19.15 -14.09
C SER A 331 -32.70 -20.23 -13.00
N LYS A 332 -31.58 -20.51 -12.32
CA LYS A 332 -31.43 -21.54 -11.30
C LYS A 332 -31.58 -21.03 -9.86
N TRP A 333 -31.52 -19.72 -9.63
CA TRP A 333 -31.72 -19.11 -8.33
C TRP A 333 -33.09 -18.45 -8.27
N LYS A 334 -33.92 -18.89 -7.32
CA LYS A 334 -35.15 -18.20 -6.96
C LYS A 334 -35.29 -18.26 -5.46
N PRO A 335 -35.34 -17.12 -4.76
CA PRO A 335 -35.64 -17.14 -3.35
C PRO A 335 -37.06 -17.69 -3.16
N ASP A 336 -37.19 -18.69 -2.31
CA ASP A 336 -38.48 -19.20 -1.88
C ASP A 336 -38.88 -18.58 -0.54
N ARG A 337 -40.13 -18.83 -0.14
CA ARG A 337 -40.67 -18.32 1.12
C ARG A 337 -39.85 -18.78 2.33
N ARG A 338 -39.36 -20.02 2.35
CA ARG A 338 -38.65 -20.57 3.51
C ARG A 338 -37.31 -19.86 3.68
N LEU A 339 -36.58 -19.66 2.60
CA LEU A 339 -35.35 -18.88 2.60
C LEU A 339 -35.60 -17.45 3.09
N ALA A 340 -36.68 -16.78 2.63
CA ALA A 340 -37.02 -15.45 3.13
C ALA A 340 -37.33 -15.42 4.63
N GLU A 341 -38.04 -16.43 5.15
CA GLU A 341 -38.29 -16.61 6.59
C GLU A 341 -36.98 -16.82 7.37
N ASP A 342 -36.10 -17.71 6.91
CA ASP A 342 -34.81 -17.98 7.56
C ASP A 342 -33.87 -16.77 7.53
N LEU A 343 -33.87 -15.98 6.44
CA LEU A 343 -33.11 -14.74 6.33
C LEU A 343 -33.68 -13.65 7.26
N ALA A 344 -35.00 -13.50 7.35
CA ALA A 344 -35.63 -12.56 8.27
C ALA A 344 -35.29 -12.90 9.73
N ILE A 345 -35.31 -14.19 10.10
CA ILE A 345 -34.85 -14.67 11.41
C ILE A 345 -33.39 -14.26 11.62
N THR A 346 -32.51 -14.54 10.66
CA THR A 346 -31.06 -14.22 10.76
C THR A 346 -30.81 -12.72 10.98
N ILE A 347 -31.50 -11.85 10.24
CA ILE A 347 -31.37 -10.39 10.36
C ILE A 347 -31.82 -9.93 11.75
N VAL A 348 -32.99 -10.40 12.20
CA VAL A 348 -33.56 -10.04 13.50
C VAL A 348 -32.69 -10.55 14.65
N ASP A 349 -32.22 -11.79 14.56
CA ASP A 349 -31.38 -12.40 15.57
C ASP A 349 -30.06 -11.63 15.73
N SER A 350 -29.37 -11.31 14.62
CA SER A 350 -28.14 -10.50 14.68
C SER A 350 -28.39 -9.14 15.31
N MET A 351 -29.48 -8.44 14.91
CA MET A 351 -29.79 -7.12 15.45
C MET A 351 -30.16 -7.16 16.94
N CYS A 352 -30.84 -8.21 17.40
CA CYS A 352 -31.12 -8.42 18.82
C CYS A 352 -29.83 -8.66 19.61
N ASP A 353 -28.94 -9.51 19.09
CA ASP A 353 -27.66 -9.83 19.73
C ASP A 353 -26.76 -8.58 19.84
N GLU A 354 -26.66 -7.79 18.77
CA GLU A 354 -25.90 -6.53 18.76
C GLU A 354 -26.53 -5.48 19.69
N SER A 355 -27.85 -5.36 19.72
CA SER A 355 -28.54 -4.48 20.66
C SER A 355 -28.21 -4.86 22.10
N GLU A 356 -28.28 -6.14 22.45
CA GLU A 356 -27.92 -6.63 23.78
C GLU A 356 -26.44 -6.37 24.11
N PHE A 357 -25.54 -6.61 23.15
CA PHE A 357 -24.11 -6.32 23.28
C PHE A 357 -23.86 -4.84 23.57
N LEU A 358 -24.46 -3.94 22.79
CA LEU A 358 -24.31 -2.50 22.97
C LEU A 358 -24.88 -2.01 24.30
N HIS A 359 -26.03 -2.54 24.74
CA HIS A 359 -26.63 -2.22 26.05
C HIS A 359 -25.79 -2.74 27.24
N LYS A 360 -25.10 -3.87 27.11
CA LYS A 360 -24.20 -4.38 28.16
C LYS A 360 -22.90 -3.58 28.25
N ASN A 361 -22.41 -3.06 27.12
CA ASN A 361 -21.12 -2.40 27.01
C ASN A 361 -21.18 -0.86 27.02
N VAL A 362 -22.32 -0.27 27.40
CA VAL A 362 -22.54 1.19 27.50
C VAL A 362 -21.47 1.90 28.33
N GLN A 363 -20.90 1.20 29.32
CA GLN A 363 -19.87 1.70 30.23
C GLN A 363 -18.55 2.05 29.53
N TYR A 364 -18.29 1.44 28.36
CA TYR A 364 -17.06 1.64 27.56
C TYR A 364 -17.25 2.69 26.45
N ILE A 365 -18.49 3.18 26.25
CA ILE A 365 -18.80 4.22 25.27
C ILE A 365 -18.60 5.57 25.97
N SER A 366 -17.37 6.09 25.90
CA SER A 366 -16.93 7.31 26.58
C SER A 366 -17.86 8.50 26.29
N PRO A 367 -18.48 9.12 27.31
CA PRO A 367 -19.44 10.22 27.13
C PRO A 367 -18.79 11.58 26.76
N GLY A 368 -17.53 11.60 26.30
CA GLY A 368 -16.78 12.83 26.00
C GLY A 368 -15.92 12.81 24.74
N GLY A 369 -16.00 11.76 23.91
CA GLY A 369 -15.31 11.69 22.63
C GLY A 369 -16.18 12.17 21.47
N ALA A 370 -15.59 12.66 20.38
CA ALA A 370 -16.25 13.04 19.12
C ALA A 370 -16.86 11.85 18.34
N GLY A 371 -17.23 10.77 19.03
CA GLY A 371 -17.82 9.56 18.45
C GLY A 371 -19.34 9.54 18.56
N PRO A 372 -20.01 8.67 17.76
CA PRO A 372 -21.45 8.54 17.80
C PRO A 372 -21.92 8.03 19.17
N THR A 373 -23.03 8.57 19.65
CA THR A 373 -23.72 8.09 20.84
C THR A 373 -24.24 6.66 20.64
N LEU A 374 -24.46 5.92 21.73
CA LEU A 374 -25.09 4.60 21.71
C LEU A 374 -26.37 4.58 20.87
N ARG A 375 -27.20 5.63 21.02
CA ARG A 375 -28.46 5.77 20.29
C ARG A 375 -28.24 5.94 18.80
N GLU A 376 -27.23 6.70 18.39
CA GLU A 376 -26.88 6.87 16.97
C GLU A 376 -26.34 5.58 16.36
N MET A 377 -25.51 4.83 17.11
CA MET A 377 -25.03 3.51 16.66
C MET A 377 -26.18 2.52 16.49
N LEU A 378 -27.08 2.41 17.48
CA LEU A 378 -28.26 1.56 17.39
C LEU A 378 -29.17 1.96 16.23
N CYS A 379 -29.43 3.26 16.05
CA CYS A 379 -30.24 3.77 14.95
C CYS A 379 -29.64 3.41 13.58
N LEU A 380 -28.33 3.56 13.41
CA LEU A 380 -27.63 3.19 12.18
C LEU A 380 -27.78 1.69 11.88
N ARG A 381 -27.55 0.84 12.88
CA ARG A 381 -27.70 -0.62 12.76
C ARG A 381 -29.13 -1.03 12.48
N GLU A 382 -30.09 -0.39 13.13
CA GLU A 382 -31.52 -0.61 12.92
C GLU A 382 -31.92 -0.28 11.47
N ASN A 383 -31.41 0.82 10.91
CA ASN A 383 -31.66 1.19 9.51
C ASN A 383 -31.09 0.15 8.52
N ILE A 384 -29.93 -0.43 8.81
CA ILE A 384 -29.34 -1.50 8.00
C ILE A 384 -30.24 -2.75 8.02
N ALA A 385 -30.70 -3.15 9.20
CA ALA A 385 -31.63 -4.28 9.34
C ALA A 385 -32.96 -4.03 8.61
N ILE A 386 -33.53 -2.82 8.73
CA ILE A 386 -34.76 -2.42 8.05
C ILE A 386 -34.61 -2.55 6.53
N ARG A 387 -33.53 -2.03 5.94
CA ARG A 387 -33.33 -2.09 4.48
C ARG A 387 -33.17 -3.52 3.97
N LYS A 388 -32.52 -4.39 4.74
CA LYS A 388 -32.44 -5.83 4.42
C LYS A 388 -33.79 -6.51 4.47
N LEU A 389 -34.60 -6.21 5.49
CA LEU A 389 -35.96 -6.71 5.57
C LEU A 389 -36.80 -6.21 4.39
N GLU A 390 -36.68 -4.94 4.01
CA GLU A 390 -37.38 -4.39 2.84
C GLU A 390 -37.00 -5.11 1.54
N THR A 391 -35.76 -5.60 1.43
CA THR A 391 -35.31 -6.42 0.30
C THR A 391 -36.06 -7.76 0.20
N LEU A 392 -36.52 -8.32 1.33
CA LEU A 392 -37.26 -9.58 1.36
C LEU A 392 -38.71 -9.44 0.90
N ARG A 393 -39.27 -8.21 0.85
CA ARG A 393 -40.67 -7.96 0.48
C ARG A 393 -41.00 -8.45 -0.91
N ASP A 394 -40.02 -8.38 -1.81
CA ASP A 394 -40.21 -8.71 -3.22
C ASP A 394 -40.05 -10.22 -3.47
N VAL A 395 -39.79 -11.03 -2.42
CA VAL A 395 -39.73 -12.49 -2.50
C VAL A 395 -41.15 -13.09 -2.52
N PRO A 396 -41.48 -13.98 -3.48
CA PRO A 396 -42.82 -14.57 -3.59
C PRO A 396 -43.24 -15.37 -2.34
N GLY A 397 -44.45 -15.11 -1.83
CA GLY A 397 -45.11 -15.92 -0.81
C GLY A 397 -45.23 -15.29 0.58
N GLY A 398 -44.66 -14.11 0.81
CA GLY A 398 -44.70 -13.39 2.09
C GLY A 398 -43.90 -14.08 3.19
N VAL A 399 -43.64 -13.37 4.30
CA VAL A 399 -42.87 -13.90 5.44
C VAL A 399 -43.75 -13.99 6.68
N SER A 400 -43.79 -15.15 7.34
CA SER A 400 -44.46 -15.28 8.64
C SER A 400 -43.60 -14.68 9.76
N VAL A 401 -43.97 -13.49 10.24
CA VAL A 401 -43.12 -12.69 11.16
C VAL A 401 -43.63 -12.57 12.60
N VAL A 402 -44.71 -13.26 13.00
CA VAL A 402 -45.34 -13.08 14.34
C VAL A 402 -44.34 -13.24 15.49
N GLY A 403 -43.54 -14.32 15.48
CA GLY A 403 -42.52 -14.56 16.50
C GLY A 403 -41.40 -13.50 16.49
N LEU A 404 -41.02 -13.03 15.31
CA LEU A 404 -40.00 -11.99 15.13
C LEU A 404 -40.47 -10.64 15.67
N LYS A 405 -41.73 -10.26 15.43
CA LYS A 405 -42.32 -9.01 15.96
C LYS A 405 -42.35 -8.97 17.48
N ILE A 406 -42.66 -10.10 18.12
CA ILE A 406 -42.62 -10.22 19.58
C ILE A 406 -41.19 -10.03 20.08
N LYS A 407 -40.21 -10.68 19.42
CA LYS A 407 -38.79 -10.59 19.78
C LYS A 407 -38.25 -9.16 19.63
N THR A 408 -38.46 -8.51 18.48
CA THR A 408 -37.98 -7.14 18.23
C THR A 408 -38.63 -6.11 19.15
N SER A 409 -39.92 -6.27 19.45
CA SER A 409 -40.64 -5.39 20.39
C SER A 409 -40.10 -5.51 21.81
N ALA A 410 -39.80 -6.74 22.26
CA ALA A 410 -39.18 -6.96 23.56
C ALA A 410 -37.76 -6.37 23.64
N ALA A 411 -37.03 -6.36 22.53
CA ALA A 411 -35.70 -5.77 22.41
C ALA A 411 -35.71 -4.23 22.19
N GLY A 412 -36.89 -3.60 22.11
CA GLY A 412 -37.02 -2.16 21.88
C GLY A 412 -36.70 -1.69 20.45
N LEU A 413 -36.64 -2.60 19.47
CA LEU A 413 -36.30 -2.34 18.06
C LEU A 413 -37.55 -1.95 17.25
N HIS A 414 -38.07 -0.75 17.50
CA HIS A 414 -39.38 -0.30 16.99
C HIS A 414 -39.41 -0.15 15.46
N GLY A 415 -38.30 0.28 14.85
CA GLY A 415 -38.17 0.40 13.41
C GLY A 415 -38.17 -0.96 12.73
N VAL A 416 -37.44 -1.94 13.29
CA VAL A 416 -37.45 -3.33 12.79
C VAL A 416 -38.83 -3.95 12.89
N THR A 417 -39.53 -3.78 14.02
CA THR A 417 -40.91 -4.27 14.17
C THR A 417 -41.83 -3.74 13.07
N LYS A 418 -41.76 -2.43 12.77
CA LYS A 418 -42.55 -1.82 11.68
C LYS A 418 -42.16 -2.33 10.29
N ALA A 419 -40.88 -2.64 10.06
CA ALA A 419 -40.44 -3.21 8.80
C ALA A 419 -41.01 -4.63 8.61
N LEU A 420 -41.03 -5.45 9.68
CA LEU A 420 -41.61 -6.80 9.66
C LEU A 420 -43.11 -6.77 9.33
N GLU A 421 -43.87 -5.81 9.85
CA GLU A 421 -45.30 -5.65 9.53
C GLU A 421 -45.57 -5.48 8.03
N LYS A 422 -44.61 -4.92 7.28
CA LYS A 422 -44.73 -4.74 5.82
C LYS A 422 -44.41 -6.01 5.03
N LEU A 423 -43.88 -7.06 5.68
CA LEU A 423 -43.54 -8.35 5.05
C LEU A 423 -44.66 -9.40 5.16
N GLU A 424 -45.72 -9.09 5.91
CA GLU A 424 -46.89 -9.97 6.01
C GLU A 424 -47.66 -10.00 4.68
N PRO A 425 -48.18 -11.17 4.27
CA PRO A 425 -48.92 -11.34 3.02
C PRO A 425 -50.26 -10.63 2.96
#